data_AF-A0A8I2YDR1-F1
#
_entry.id   AF-A0A8I2YDR1-F1
#
_cell.length_a   1.000
_cell.length_b   1.000
_cell.length_c   1.000
_cell.angle_alpha   90.00
_cell.angle_beta   90.00
_cell.angle_gamma   90.00
#
_symmetry.space_group_name_H-M   'P 1'
#
loop_
_entity.id
_entity.type
_entity.pdbx_description
1 polymer ?
#
loop_
_entity_poly.entity_id
_entity_poly.type
_entity_poly.pdbx_seq_one_letter_code
_entity_poly.pdbx_strand_id
1 'polypeptide(L)'
;MHGATQTLQQEADRHRTLAIERDKLLQEIRRLPGFERFLLPKDFSQLRTSAHSGPVVILNAAERRCDALIVLADVDHVIHVPLPGFDFQWAARLQNTLRALLGHARITCFDDRKGKLATGGGGNWESLLSTLWNGIVKPVLDALAFSVRAVMSL
;
A
#
# COMPACT_ATOMS: atom_id res chain seq x y z
N MET A 1 -41.44 8.89 -9.16
CA MET A 1 -39.99 9.03 -8.88
C MET A 1 -39.64 9.93 -7.69
N HIS A 2 -40.58 10.40 -6.86
CA HIS A 2 -40.27 11.29 -5.71
C HIS A 2 -39.88 10.55 -4.41
N GLY A 3 -40.19 9.25 -4.26
CA GLY A 3 -39.94 8.49 -3.05
C GLY A 3 -38.47 8.09 -2.82
N ALA A 4 -37.70 7.83 -3.88
CA ALA A 4 -36.30 7.43 -3.78
C ALA A 4 -35.39 8.59 -3.31
N THR A 5 -35.74 9.82 -3.66
CA THR A 5 -35.00 11.02 -3.23
C THR A 5 -35.25 11.35 -1.75
N GLN A 6 -36.46 11.14 -1.26
CA GLN A 6 -36.81 11.35 0.16
C GLN A 6 -36.09 10.37 1.09
N THR A 7 -35.94 9.10 0.69
CA THR A 7 -35.21 8.10 1.49
C THR A 7 -33.72 8.38 1.56
N LEU A 8 -33.09 8.77 0.45
CA LEU A 8 -31.66 9.15 0.44
C LEU A 8 -31.38 10.38 1.29
N GLN A 9 -32.30 11.35 1.27
CA GLN A 9 -32.17 12.57 2.06
C GLN A 9 -32.33 12.30 3.56
N GLN A 10 -33.32 11.48 3.96
CA GLN A 10 -33.47 11.03 5.34
C GLN A 10 -32.26 10.23 5.84
N GLU A 11 -31.69 9.38 4.99
CA GLU A 11 -30.49 8.61 5.33
C GLU A 11 -29.27 9.54 5.50
N ALA A 12 -29.09 10.52 4.61
CA ALA A 12 -28.04 11.53 4.72
C ALA A 12 -28.18 12.39 6.00
N ASP A 13 -29.40 12.82 6.34
CA ASP A 13 -29.67 13.59 7.56
C ASP A 13 -29.41 12.78 8.83
N ARG A 14 -29.77 11.49 8.81
CA ARG A 14 -29.46 10.55 9.91
C ARG A 14 -27.96 10.35 10.06
N HIS A 15 -27.23 10.13 8.96
CA HIS A 15 -25.77 10.02 8.98
C HIS A 15 -25.11 11.27 9.54
N ARG A 16 -25.58 12.45 9.13
CA ARG A 16 -25.07 13.73 9.64
C ARG A 16 -25.30 13.86 11.15
N THR A 17 -26.49 13.52 11.62
CA THR A 17 -26.83 13.57 13.05
C THR A 17 -25.92 12.66 13.87
N LEU A 18 -25.74 11.41 13.43
CA LEU A 18 -24.85 10.45 14.08
C LEU A 18 -23.38 10.88 14.03
N ALA A 19 -22.92 11.50 12.95
CA ALA A 19 -21.56 12.03 12.86
C ALA A 19 -21.31 13.15 13.89
N ILE A 20 -22.29 14.05 14.06
CA ILE A 20 -22.23 15.12 15.06
C ILE A 20 -22.21 14.53 16.48
N GLU A 21 -23.06 13.55 16.77
CA GLU A 21 -23.11 12.88 18.07
C GLU A 21 -21.80 12.16 18.39
N ARG A 22 -21.24 11.43 17.41
CA ARG A 22 -19.91 10.82 17.51
C ARG A 22 -18.85 11.87 17.84
N ASP A 23 -18.81 12.99 17.12
CA ASP A 23 -17.78 14.00 17.34
C ASP A 23 -17.89 14.65 18.72
N LYS A 24 -19.10 14.83 19.26
CA LYS A 24 -19.33 15.28 20.64
C LYS A 24 -18.79 14.27 21.66
N LEU A 25 -19.14 12.99 21.52
CA LEU A 25 -18.64 11.92 22.40
C LEU A 25 -17.11 11.82 22.36
N LEU A 26 -16.51 11.95 21.18
CA LEU A 26 -15.04 11.98 21.05
C LEU A 26 -14.43 13.18 21.78
N GLN A 27 -15.06 14.35 21.74
CA GLN A 27 -14.59 15.52 22.50
C GLN A 27 -14.72 15.31 24.01
N GLU A 28 -15.80 14.69 24.49
CA GLU A 28 -15.97 14.37 25.90
C GLU A 28 -14.93 13.36 26.40
N ILE A 29 -14.71 12.27 25.66
CA ILE A 29 -13.67 11.28 25.99
C ILE A 29 -12.29 11.95 26.05
N ARG A 30 -11.97 12.84 25.11
CA ARG A 30 -10.69 13.55 25.07
C ARG A 30 -10.49 14.56 26.20
N ARG A 31 -11.50 14.87 27.01
CA ARG A 31 -11.35 15.69 28.22
C ARG A 31 -10.95 14.87 29.45
N LEU A 32 -11.00 13.54 29.37
CA LEU A 32 -10.61 12.67 30.46
C LEU A 32 -9.06 12.56 30.52
N PRO A 33 -8.46 12.58 31.72
CA PRO A 33 -7.01 12.42 31.87
C PRO A 33 -6.51 11.13 31.20
N GLY A 34 -5.51 11.24 30.33
CA GLY A 34 -4.93 10.12 29.59
C GLY A 34 -5.65 9.75 28.27
N PHE A 35 -6.76 10.42 27.94
CA PHE A 35 -7.53 10.19 26.72
C PHE A 35 -7.49 11.36 25.74
N GLU A 36 -6.62 12.35 25.96
CA GLU A 36 -6.54 13.61 25.19
C GLU A 36 -6.38 13.35 23.68
N ARG A 37 -5.75 12.22 23.33
CA ARG A 37 -5.53 11.77 21.94
C ARG A 37 -6.37 10.58 21.52
N PHE A 38 -7.45 10.26 22.24
CA PHE A 38 -8.29 9.12 21.93
C PHE A 38 -8.82 9.19 20.50
N LEU A 39 -8.58 8.10 19.75
CA LEU A 39 -8.90 7.98 18.31
C LEU A 39 -8.38 9.13 17.43
N LEU A 40 -7.34 9.85 17.86
CA LEU A 40 -6.55 10.70 16.98
C LEU A 40 -5.44 9.88 16.33
N PRO A 41 -5.01 10.23 15.11
CA PRO A 41 -3.79 9.67 14.53
C PRO A 41 -2.60 9.84 15.48
N LYS A 42 -1.68 8.89 15.46
CA LYS A 42 -0.39 9.04 16.13
C LYS A 42 0.35 10.23 15.52
N ASP A 43 1.07 10.97 16.36
CA ASP A 43 1.93 12.04 15.86
C ASP A 43 3.06 11.47 15.01
N PHE A 44 3.57 12.27 14.08
CA PHE A 44 4.69 11.85 13.25
C PHE A 44 5.91 11.45 14.08
N SER A 45 6.16 12.14 15.20
CA SER A 45 7.23 11.80 16.16
C SER A 45 7.09 10.38 16.72
N GLN A 46 5.86 9.89 16.92
CA GLN A 46 5.56 8.52 17.36
C GLN A 46 5.54 7.52 16.21
N LEU A 47 5.27 7.97 14.99
CA LEU A 47 5.31 7.10 13.81
C LEU A 47 6.75 6.81 13.40
N ARG A 48 7.63 7.81 13.37
CA ARG A 48 9.04 7.66 12.97
C ARG A 48 9.83 6.74 13.90
N THR A 49 9.43 6.57 15.16
CA THR A 49 10.06 5.58 16.05
C THR A 49 9.92 4.16 15.50
N SER A 50 8.91 3.87 14.68
CA SER A 50 8.77 2.57 14.01
C SER A 50 9.89 2.29 12.99
N ALA A 51 10.59 3.33 12.52
CA ALA A 51 11.73 3.22 11.61
C ALA A 51 13.07 3.01 12.35
N HIS A 52 13.05 2.64 13.64
CA HIS A 52 14.26 2.46 14.44
C HIS A 52 15.20 1.35 13.94
N SER A 53 14.65 0.32 13.27
CA SER A 53 15.43 -0.78 12.68
C SER A 53 15.84 -0.53 11.23
N GLY A 54 15.47 0.61 10.65
CA GLY A 54 15.75 0.96 9.26
C GLY A 54 14.61 1.72 8.58
N PRO A 55 14.83 2.19 7.34
CA PRO A 55 13.84 2.95 6.60
C PRO A 55 12.53 2.19 6.42
N VAL A 56 11.41 2.86 6.68
CA VAL A 56 10.07 2.34 6.38
C VAL A 56 9.56 3.02 5.11
N VAL A 57 9.25 2.21 4.10
CA VAL A 57 8.74 2.68 2.81
C VAL A 57 7.26 2.31 2.69
N ILE A 58 6.42 3.32 2.53
CA ILE A 58 4.98 3.17 2.34
C ILE A 58 4.68 3.47 0.88
N LEU A 59 4.03 2.53 0.20
CA LEU A 59 3.53 2.72 -1.15
C LEU A 59 2.05 3.08 -1.09
N ASN A 60 1.69 4.25 -1.62
CA ASN A 60 0.29 4.62 -1.79
C ASN A 60 -0.18 4.19 -3.18
N ALA A 61 -1.32 3.51 -3.24
CA ALA A 61 -2.00 3.17 -4.49
C ALA A 61 -3.25 4.04 -4.65
N ALA A 62 -3.09 5.26 -5.18
CA ALA A 62 -4.21 6.15 -5.46
C ALA A 62 -4.57 6.13 -6.95
N GLU A 63 -5.82 6.49 -7.26
CA GLU A 63 -6.41 6.39 -8.61
C GLU A 63 -5.59 7.15 -9.67
N ARG A 64 -5.10 8.34 -9.32
CA ARG A 64 -4.38 9.23 -10.25
C ARG A 64 -2.88 8.99 -10.30
N ARG A 65 -2.28 8.58 -9.18
CA ARG A 65 -0.85 8.31 -9.06
C ARG A 65 -0.58 7.45 -7.84
N CYS A 66 0.46 6.64 -7.94
CA CYS A 66 1.08 5.97 -6.83
C CYS A 66 2.38 6.70 -6.49
N ASP A 67 2.68 6.78 -5.20
CA ASP A 67 3.88 7.44 -4.69
C ASP A 67 4.50 6.57 -3.60
N ALA A 68 5.80 6.72 -3.37
CA ALA A 68 6.46 6.16 -2.19
C ALA A 68 6.72 7.26 -1.15
N LEU A 69 6.47 6.92 0.10
CA LEU A 69 6.73 7.77 1.27
C LEU A 69 7.76 7.04 2.13
N ILE A 70 8.86 7.70 2.42
CA ILE A 70 9.95 7.13 3.21
C ILE A 70 9.95 7.82 4.57
N VAL A 71 9.93 6.99 5.62
CA VAL A 71 10.06 7.41 7.01
C VAL A 71 11.40 6.91 7.55
N LEU A 72 12.18 7.85 8.09
CA LEU A 72 13.47 7.60 8.74
C LEU A 72 13.38 8.02 10.21
N ALA A 73 14.04 7.30 11.11
CA ALA A 73 13.98 7.57 12.54
C ALA A 73 14.55 8.95 12.91
N ASP A 74 15.63 9.35 12.23
CA ASP A 74 16.40 10.56 12.53
C ASP A 74 15.96 11.79 11.74
N VAL A 75 14.95 11.65 10.88
CA VAL A 75 14.40 12.74 10.06
C VAL A 75 13.03 13.15 10.61
N ASP A 76 12.76 14.45 10.64
CA ASP A 76 11.54 15.04 11.22
C ASP A 76 10.40 15.24 10.21
N HIS A 77 10.62 14.87 8.96
CA HIS A 77 9.65 14.91 7.87
C HIS A 77 9.66 13.62 7.05
N VAL A 78 8.61 13.44 6.25
CA VAL A 78 8.48 12.34 5.30
C VAL A 78 9.19 12.70 4.00
N ILE A 79 10.03 11.80 3.49
CA ILE A 79 10.62 11.96 2.16
C ILE A 79 9.63 11.41 1.14
N HIS A 80 9.16 12.26 0.24
CA HIS A 80 8.27 11.87 -0.86
C HIS A 80 9.09 11.50 -2.09
N VAL A 81 8.82 10.32 -2.64
CA VAL A 81 9.40 9.82 -3.89
C VAL A 81 8.27 9.66 -4.90
N PRO A 82 8.20 10.51 -5.94
CA PRO A 82 7.22 10.35 -7.00
C PRO A 82 7.55 9.09 -7.81
N LEU A 83 6.53 8.30 -8.13
CA LEU A 83 6.65 7.11 -8.99
C LEU A 83 5.90 7.36 -10.31
N PRO A 84 6.45 8.21 -11.21
CA PRO A 84 5.80 8.53 -12.46
C PRO A 84 5.59 7.25 -13.30
N GLY A 85 4.37 7.05 -13.79
CA GLY A 85 3.99 5.85 -14.53
C GLY A 85 3.42 4.72 -13.69
N PHE A 86 3.36 4.87 -12.36
CA PHE A 86 2.60 3.99 -11.49
C PHE A 86 1.27 4.63 -11.14
N ASP A 87 0.21 4.08 -11.70
CA ASP A 87 -1.17 4.39 -11.33
C ASP A 87 -1.86 3.14 -10.76
N PHE A 88 -3.11 3.32 -10.32
CA PHE A 88 -3.90 2.22 -9.78
C PHE A 88 -4.10 1.07 -10.79
N GLN A 89 -4.24 1.38 -12.09
CA GLN A 89 -4.43 0.35 -13.11
C GLN A 89 -3.19 -0.50 -13.28
N TRP A 90 -2.01 0.12 -13.26
CA TRP A 90 -0.74 -0.58 -13.29
C TRP A 90 -0.61 -1.52 -12.09
N ALA A 91 -0.93 -1.05 -10.88
CA ALA A 91 -0.86 -1.87 -9.66
C ALA A 91 -1.82 -3.07 -9.73
N ALA A 92 -3.04 -2.86 -10.23
CA ALA A 92 -4.02 -3.92 -10.44
C ALA A 92 -3.53 -4.95 -11.48
N ARG A 93 -2.92 -4.52 -12.58
CA ARG A 93 -2.32 -5.43 -13.58
C ARG A 93 -1.22 -6.27 -12.96
N LEU A 94 -0.30 -5.66 -12.22
CA LEU A 94 0.78 -6.36 -11.53
C LEU A 94 0.24 -7.39 -10.54
N GLN A 95 -0.78 -7.03 -9.75
CA GLN A 95 -1.43 -7.94 -8.82
C GLN A 95 -2.07 -9.14 -9.55
N ASN A 96 -2.72 -8.90 -10.69
CA ASN A 96 -3.30 -9.97 -11.50
C ASN A 96 -2.24 -10.89 -12.09
N THR A 97 -1.14 -10.34 -12.62
CA THR A 97 -0.01 -11.12 -13.11
C THR A 97 0.59 -11.95 -11.98
N LEU A 98 0.90 -11.35 -10.84
CA LEU A 98 1.43 -12.05 -9.66
C LEU A 98 0.50 -13.19 -9.22
N ARG A 99 -0.81 -12.94 -9.16
CA ARG A 99 -1.82 -13.94 -8.80
C ARG A 99 -1.84 -15.10 -9.81
N ALA A 100 -1.74 -14.82 -11.10
CA ALA A 100 -1.65 -15.84 -12.14
C ALA A 100 -0.39 -16.70 -11.97
N LEU A 101 0.78 -16.07 -11.77
CA LEU A 101 2.05 -16.77 -11.57
C LEU A 101 2.04 -17.68 -10.32
N LEU A 102 1.50 -17.18 -9.20
CA LEU A 102 1.34 -17.97 -7.98
C LEU A 102 0.28 -19.08 -8.15
N GLY A 103 -0.77 -18.83 -8.92
CA GLY A 103 -1.80 -19.83 -9.26
C GLY A 103 -1.24 -20.99 -10.08
N HIS A 104 -0.36 -20.71 -11.05
CA HIS A 104 0.34 -21.73 -11.83
C HIS A 104 1.36 -22.52 -11.00
N ALA A 105 2.05 -21.87 -10.05
CA ALA A 105 2.99 -22.54 -9.15
C ALA A 105 2.30 -23.60 -8.25
N ARG A 106 1.05 -23.35 -7.82
CA ARG A 106 0.27 -24.29 -6.98
C ARG A 106 -0.20 -25.55 -7.71
N ILE A 107 -0.14 -25.59 -9.05
CA ILE A 107 -0.56 -26.76 -9.85
C ILE A 107 0.62 -27.73 -10.08
N THR A 108 1.86 -27.34 -9.74
CA THR A 108 3.05 -28.17 -10.03
C THR A 108 3.38 -29.23 -8.98
N CYS A 109 2.61 -29.33 -7.90
CA CYS A 109 2.73 -30.45 -6.96
C CYS A 109 1.60 -31.45 -7.19
N PHE A 110 1.98 -32.62 -7.71
CA PHE A 110 1.25 -33.89 -7.69
C PHE A 110 0.35 -34.21 -8.91
N ASP A 111 0.97 -34.69 -10.00
CA ASP A 111 0.40 -35.84 -10.71
C ASP A 111 1.53 -36.76 -11.20
N ASP A 112 1.59 -37.95 -10.59
CA ASP A 112 2.68 -38.92 -10.70
C ASP A 112 2.40 -39.98 -11.78
N ARG A 113 1.53 -39.68 -12.76
CA ARG A 113 1.11 -40.68 -13.76
C ARG A 113 1.01 -40.10 -15.17
N LYS A 114 2.01 -40.45 -15.98
CA LYS A 114 2.21 -40.25 -17.43
C LYS A 114 3.04 -39.01 -17.78
N GLY A 115 4.28 -39.30 -18.15
CA GLY A 115 5.26 -38.36 -18.70
C GLY A 115 4.77 -37.63 -19.95
N LYS A 116 4.08 -36.52 -19.73
CA LYS A 116 4.20 -35.32 -20.53
C LYS A 116 4.60 -34.22 -19.57
N LEU A 117 5.86 -33.80 -19.64
CA LEU A 117 6.25 -32.48 -19.17
C LEU A 117 5.44 -31.50 -20.01
N ALA A 118 4.23 -31.16 -19.54
CA ALA A 118 3.66 -29.89 -19.90
C ALA A 118 4.73 -28.89 -19.46
N THR A 119 5.39 -28.27 -20.44
CA THR A 119 6.09 -27.00 -20.26
C THR A 119 5.01 -26.01 -19.83
N GLY A 120 4.59 -26.11 -18.56
CA GLY A 120 3.64 -25.22 -17.92
C GLY A 120 4.28 -23.86 -17.99
N GLY A 121 3.71 -23.03 -18.87
CA GLY A 121 4.31 -21.77 -19.34
C GLY A 121 5.01 -21.07 -18.20
N GLY A 122 6.33 -20.95 -18.34
CA GLY A 122 7.20 -20.22 -17.45
C GLY A 122 6.69 -18.80 -17.36
N GLY A 123 5.78 -18.58 -16.42
CA GLY A 123 5.23 -17.27 -16.19
C GLY A 123 6.40 -16.38 -15.81
N ASN A 124 6.56 -15.29 -16.57
CA ASN A 124 7.82 -14.56 -16.67
C ASN A 124 8.07 -13.73 -15.40
N TRP A 125 8.49 -14.42 -14.33
CA TRP A 125 8.91 -13.84 -13.05
C TRP A 125 9.98 -12.78 -13.25
N GLU A 126 10.90 -13.01 -14.19
CA GLU A 126 11.97 -12.06 -14.52
C GLU A 126 11.40 -10.72 -15.01
N SER A 127 10.43 -10.75 -15.93
CA SER A 127 9.74 -9.54 -16.38
C SER A 127 8.96 -8.87 -15.27
N LEU A 128 8.26 -9.64 -14.42
CA LEU A 128 7.51 -9.07 -13.29
C LEU A 128 8.44 -8.35 -12.31
N LEU A 129 9.51 -9.03 -11.88
CA LEU A 129 10.49 -8.51 -10.93
C LEU A 129 11.28 -7.35 -11.53
N SER A 130 11.63 -7.41 -12.82
CA SER A 130 12.27 -6.30 -13.53
C SER A 130 11.39 -5.06 -13.56
N THR A 131 10.07 -5.24 -13.77
CA THR A 131 9.13 -4.10 -13.80
C THR A 131 8.96 -3.50 -12.39
N LEU A 132 8.83 -4.34 -11.36
CA LEU A 132 8.82 -3.90 -9.95
C LEU A 132 10.10 -3.19 -9.54
N TRP A 133 11.24 -3.73 -9.95
CA TRP A 133 12.55 -3.18 -9.64
C TRP A 133 12.73 -1.79 -10.23
N ASN A 134 12.57 -1.67 -11.55
CA ASN A 134 12.78 -0.40 -12.25
C ASN A 134 11.75 0.65 -11.86
N GLY A 135 10.53 0.24 -11.52
CA GLY A 135 9.43 1.14 -11.24
C GLY A 135 9.30 1.60 -9.79
N ILE A 136 9.65 0.74 -8.82
CA ILE A 136 9.51 1.06 -7.38
C ILE A 136 10.84 1.00 -6.67
N VAL A 137 11.51 -0.16 -6.74
CA VAL A 137 12.66 -0.44 -5.86
C VAL A 137 13.81 0.50 -6.16
N LYS A 138 14.17 0.65 -7.44
CA LYS A 138 15.28 1.52 -7.85
C LYS A 138 15.03 2.99 -7.47
N PRO A 139 13.90 3.64 -7.81
CA PRO A 139 13.63 5.02 -7.38
C PRO A 139 13.68 5.23 -5.86
N VAL A 140 13.17 4.26 -5.09
CA VAL A 140 13.20 4.31 -3.62
C VAL A 140 14.62 4.19 -3.08
N LEU A 141 15.43 3.26 -3.60
CA LEU A 141 16.82 3.10 -3.19
C LEU A 141 17.69 4.30 -3.59
N ASP A 142 17.47 4.84 -4.79
CA ASP A 142 18.14 6.06 -5.26
C ASP A 142 17.83 7.24 -4.31
N ALA A 143 16.57 7.39 -3.87
CA ALA A 143 16.16 8.42 -2.92
C ALA A 143 16.74 8.22 -1.51
N LEU A 144 16.99 6.97 -1.10
CA LEU A 144 17.70 6.63 0.13
C LEU A 144 19.22 6.78 0.00
N ALA A 145 19.73 7.19 -1.17
CA ALA A 145 21.15 7.22 -1.52
C ALA A 145 21.84 5.84 -1.40
N PHE A 146 21.09 4.74 -1.39
CA PHE A 146 21.62 3.40 -1.59
C PHE A 146 21.89 3.22 -3.09
N SER A 147 23.03 3.71 -3.55
CA SER A 147 23.51 3.36 -4.88
C SER A 147 23.76 1.85 -4.87
N VAL A 148 22.93 1.08 -5.57
CA VAL A 148 23.21 -0.32 -5.87
C VAL A 148 24.47 -0.33 -6.73
N ARG A 149 25.62 -0.39 -6.06
CA ARG A 149 26.88 -0.68 -6.72
C ARG A 149 26.73 -2.12 -7.20
N ALA A 150 26.49 -2.26 -8.50
CA ALA A 150 26.26 -3.53 -9.17
C ALA A 150 27.25 -4.58 -8.66
N VAL A 151 26.74 -5.64 -8.05
CA VAL A 151 27.49 -6.87 -7.84
C VAL A 151 27.58 -7.56 -9.20
N MET A 152 28.44 -7.03 -10.08
CA MET A 152 28.90 -7.67 -11.31
C MET A 152 30.35 -7.26 -11.58
N SER A 153 31.25 -7.58 -10.65
CA SER A 153 32.66 -7.82 -10.97
C SER A 153 33.33 -8.57 -9.82
N LEU A 154 33.25 -9.90 -9.88
CA LEU A 154 34.33 -10.83 -9.59
C LEU A 154 34.27 -11.92 -10.66
#